data_AF-A0A528I5C3-F1
#
_entry.id   AF-A0A528I5C3-F1
#
_cell.length_a   1.000
_cell.length_b   1.000
_cell.length_c   1.000
_cell.angle_alpha   90.00
_cell.angle_beta   90.00
_cell.angle_gamma   90.00
#
_symmetry.space_group_name_H-M   'P 1'
#
loop_
_entity.id
_entity.type
_entity.pdbx_description
1 polymer ?
#
loop_
_entity_poly.entity_id
_entity_poly.type
_entity_poly.pdbx_seq_one_letter_code
_entity_poly.pdbx_strand_id
1 'polypeptide(L)' 'TALFTDDAAKEAAEAKALAATRRQQSLMQGYTGNECSECHNFTMVRNGTCEKCDTCGATSGCS' A
#
# COMPACT_ATOMS: atom_id res chain seq x y z
N THR A 1 30.43 -6.75 12.58
CA THR A 1 29.19 -7.38 12.07
C THR A 1 27.90 -6.72 12.57
N ALA A 2 27.90 -5.94 13.66
CA ALA A 2 26.69 -5.25 14.15
C ALA A 2 26.23 -4.04 13.29
N LEU A 3 27.15 -3.32 12.64
CA LEU A 3 26.82 -2.11 11.86
C LEU A 3 25.86 -2.38 10.69
N PHE A 4 25.95 -3.54 10.02
CA PHE A 4 25.09 -3.85 8.88
C PHE A 4 23.64 -4.16 9.27
N THR A 5 23.38 -4.56 10.51
CA THR A 5 22.01 -4.84 10.99
C THR A 5 21.28 -3.59 11.46
N ASP A 6 22.00 -2.59 11.98
CA ASP A 6 21.41 -1.34 12.47
C ASP A 6 20.94 -0.46 11.30
N ASP A 7 21.75 -0.35 10.24
CA ASP A 7 21.39 0.38 9.03
C ASP A 7 20.20 -0.28 8.32
N ALA A 8 20.21 -1.61 8.17
CA ALA A 8 19.10 -2.34 7.58
C ALA A 8 17.77 -2.17 8.35
N ALA A 9 17.83 -2.11 9.68
CA ALA A 9 16.66 -1.87 10.51
C ALA A 9 16.10 -0.45 10.32
N LYS A 10 16.99 0.54 10.18
CA LYS A 10 16.61 1.93 9.94
C LYS A 10 15.97 2.12 8.56
N GLU A 11 16.57 1.55 7.52
CA GLU A 11 16.03 1.59 6.16
C GLU A 11 14.64 0.94 6.09
N ALA A 12 14.45 -0.20 6.76
CA ALA A 12 13.14 -0.86 6.84
C ALA A 12 12.09 -0.01 7.56
N ALA A 13 12.48 0.71 8.62
CA ALA A 13 11.59 1.61 9.34
C ALA A 13 11.19 2.83 8.47
N GLU A 14 12.15 3.41 7.75
CA GLU A 14 11.90 4.53 6.82
C GLU A 14 11.00 4.11 5.66
N ALA A 15 11.25 2.94 5.06
CA ALA A 15 10.39 2.38 4.01
C ALA A 15 8.96 2.16 4.51
N LYS A 16 8.79 1.65 5.73
CA LYS A 16 7.48 1.46 6.36
C LYS A 16 6.76 2.79 6.64
N ALA A 17 7.50 3.82 7.07
CA ALA A 17 6.94 5.15 7.26
C ALA A 17 6.44 5.75 5.93
N LEU A 18 7.22 5.62 4.86
CA LEU A 18 6.84 6.06 3.51
C LEU A 18 5.61 5.32 2.97
N ALA A 19 5.50 4.01 3.21
CA ALA A 19 4.31 3.23 2.86
C ALA A 19 3.09 3.68 3.68
N ALA A 20 3.26 3.93 4.98
CA ALA A 20 2.20 4.44 5.83
C ALA A 20 1.69 5.81 5.35
N THR A 21 2.59 6.75 5.02
CA THR A 21 2.21 8.06 4.46
C THR A 21 1.41 7.92 3.17
N ARG A 22 1.86 7.07 2.24
CA ARG A 22 1.13 6.80 0.98
C ARG A 22 -0.26 6.24 1.24
N ARG A 23 -0.38 5.27 2.14
CA ARG A 23 -1.67 4.71 2.55
C ARG A 23 -2.59 5.78 3.15
N GLN A 24 -2.08 6.63 4.03
CA GLN A 24 -2.86 7.73 4.61
C GLN A 24 -3.34 8.71 3.54
N GLN A 25 -2.47 9.08 2.58
CA GLN A 25 -2.86 9.94 1.46
C GLN A 25 -3.99 9.32 0.63
N SER A 26 -3.90 8.03 0.31
CA SER A 26 -4.96 7.33 -0.43
C SER A 26 -6.27 7.29 0.35
N LEU A 27 -6.23 7.04 1.66
CA LEU A 27 -7.43 7.11 2.52
C LEU A 27 -8.07 8.50 2.50
N MET A 28 -7.26 9.58 2.57
CA MET A 28 -7.77 10.95 2.48
C MET A 28 -8.40 11.27 1.12
N GLN A 29 -7.98 10.59 0.05
CA GLN A 29 -8.54 10.73 -1.29
C GLN A 29 -9.82 9.90 -1.49
N GLY A 30 -10.25 9.11 -0.49
CA GLY A 30 -11.45 8.26 -0.56
C GLY A 30 -11.20 6.84 -1.09
N TYR A 31 -9.94 6.44 -1.24
CA TYR A 31 -9.60 5.04 -1.48
C TYR A 31 -9.75 4.20 -0.21
N THR A 32 -9.85 2.88 -0.35
CA THR A 32 -9.99 1.95 0.78
C THR A 32 -8.71 1.82 1.60
N GLY A 33 -7.58 2.26 1.04
CA GLY A 33 -6.26 2.14 1.66
C GLY A 33 -5.75 0.70 1.74
N ASN A 34 -6.38 -0.21 1.00
CA ASN A 34 -5.86 -1.55 0.77
C ASN A 34 -4.71 -1.49 -0.24
N GLU A 35 -3.71 -2.32 0.01
CA GLU A 35 -2.59 -2.48 -0.90
C GLU A 35 -3.00 -3.42 -2.04
N CYS A 36 -2.76 -3.00 -3.28
CA CYS A 36 -2.90 -3.87 -4.43
C CYS A 36 -1.77 -4.92 -4.45
N SER A 37 -2.11 -6.21 -4.48
CA SER A 37 -1.13 -7.30 -4.55
C SER A 37 -0.28 -7.33 -5.82
N GLU A 38 -0.77 -6.72 -6.90
CA GLU A 38 -0.09 -6.75 -8.21
C GLU A 38 0.92 -5.61 -8.36
N CYS A 39 0.61 -4.42 -7.87
CA CYS A 39 1.41 -3.21 -8.10
C CYS A 39 1.81 -2.46 -6.82
N HIS A 40 1.43 -2.97 -5.64
CA HIS A 40 1.76 -2.40 -4.33
C HIS A 40 1.35 -0.93 -4.13
N ASN A 41 0.34 -0.48 -4.87
CA ASN A 41 -0.25 0.84 -4.70
C ASN A 41 -1.48 0.79 -3.79
N PHE A 42 -1.79 1.91 -3.13
CA PHE A 42 -2.88 2.03 -2.14
C PHE A 42 -4.16 2.65 -2.71
N THR A 43 -4.22 2.84 -4.04
CA THR A 43 -5.35 3.43 -4.77
C THR A 43 -6.44 2.41 -5.08
N MET A 44 -6.76 1.54 -4.12
CA MET A 44 -7.86 0.57 -4.24
C MET A 44 -9.19 1.30 -3.98
N VAL A 45 -10.16 1.19 -4.88
CA VAL A 45 -11.50 1.75 -4.77
C VAL A 45 -12.53 0.64 -4.62
N ARG A 46 -13.56 0.85 -3.79
CA ARG A 46 -14.67 -0.09 -3.65
C ARG A 46 -15.66 0.08 -4.82
N ASN A 47 -15.85 -0.95 -5.63
CA ASN A 47 -16.79 -0.97 -6.73
C ASN A 47 -17.78 -2.14 -6.55
N GLY A 48 -18.84 -1.89 -5.78
CA GLY A 48 -19.79 -2.92 -5.37
C GLY A 48 -19.22 -3.85 -4.30
N THR A 49 -19.29 -5.17 -4.54
CA THR A 49 -18.64 -6.19 -3.69
C THR A 49 -17.14 -6.29 -3.95
N CYS A 50 -16.69 -5.88 -5.14
CA CYS A 50 -15.29 -5.90 -5.53
C CYS A 50 -14.54 -4.66 -5.04
N GLU A 51 -13.22 -4.79 -4.91
CA GLU A 51 -12.31 -3.67 -4.93
C GLU A 51 -11.53 -3.65 -6.24
N LYS A 52 -11.22 -2.46 -6.76
CA LYS A 52 -10.49 -2.25 -8.00
C LYS A 52 -9.29 -1.36 -7.73
N CYS A 53 -8.12 -1.71 -8.25
CA CYS A 53 -6.97 -0.82 -8.27
C CYS A 53 -7.08 0.15 -9.46
N ASP A 54 -7.10 1.46 -9.18
CA ASP A 54 -7.09 2.46 -10.26
C ASP A 54 -5.74 2.60 -10.97
N THR A 55 -4.65 2.10 -10.37
CA THR A 55 -3.31 2.18 -10.97
C THR A 55 -3.10 1.12 -12.05
N CYS A 56 -3.42 -0.15 -11.78
CA CYS A 56 -3.18 -1.26 -12.71
C CYS A 56 -4.45 -1.92 -13.23
N GLY A 57 -5.63 -1.58 -12.69
CA GLY A 57 -6.91 -2.17 -13.07
C GLY A 57 -7.24 -3.51 -12.43
N ALA A 58 -6.35 -4.07 -11.59
CA ALA A 58 -6.60 -5.33 -10.89
C ALA A 58 -7.84 -5.26 -10.00
N THR A 59 -8.59 -6.34 -9.89
CA THR A 59 -9.79 -6.43 -9.04
C THR A 59 -9.66 -7.56 -8.03
N SER A 60 -10.10 -7.34 -6.80
CA SER A 60 -10.13 -8.32 -5.72
C SER A 60 -11.53 -8.39 -5.09
N GLY A 61 -11.85 -9.51 -4.44
CA GLY A 61 -13.07 -9.62 -3.62
C GLY A 61 -14.39 -9.76 -4.39
N CYS A 62 -14.37 -10.11 -5.67
CA CYS A 62 -15.58 -10.37 -6.45
C CYS A 62 -16.14 -11.77 -6.17
N SER A 63 -17.01 -11.89 -5.16
CA SER A 63 -17.88 -13.07 -4.94
C SER A 63 -19.29 -12.84 -5.47
#